data_AF-A0A0U0ZNV1-F1
#
_entry.id   AF-A0A0U0ZNV1-F1
#
_cell.length_a   1.000
_cell.length_b   1.000
_cell.length_c   1.000
_cell.angle_alpha   90.00
_cell.angle_beta   90.00
_cell.angle_gamma   90.00
#
_symmetry.space_group_name_H-M   'P 1'
#
loop_
_entity.id
_entity.type
_entity.pdbx_description
1 polymer ?
#
loop_
_entity_poly.entity_id
_entity_poly.type
_entity_poly.pdbx_seq_one_letter_code
_entity_poly.pdbx_strand_id
1 'polypeptide(L)'
;MNTPYVPVGNVKIENGLVDVRVDPRTGFVVATIEDERGRLAASAVLTPESVLELTKRMARASAIAPSIKAAHEVRMRARATAEDTYDRIVNRAVGGVR
;
A
#
# COMPACT_ATOMS: atom_id res chain seq x y z
N MET A 1 21.04 -14.16 -28.95
CA MET A 1 21.44 -14.32 -27.53
C MET A 1 20.48 -13.52 -26.68
N ASN A 2 19.86 -14.14 -25.67
CA ASN A 2 18.94 -13.48 -24.74
C ASN A 2 19.80 -12.73 -23.73
N THR A 3 19.94 -11.40 -23.86
CA THR A 3 20.70 -10.62 -22.87
C THR A 3 19.95 -10.70 -21.55
N PRO A 4 20.59 -11.17 -20.47
CA PRO A 4 19.89 -11.27 -19.18
C PRO A 4 19.51 -9.87 -18.70
N TYR A 5 18.30 -9.75 -18.15
CA TYR A 5 17.87 -8.53 -17.47
C TYR A 5 18.89 -8.14 -16.40
N VAL A 6 19.26 -6.87 -16.35
CA VAL A 6 20.24 -6.32 -15.39
C VAL A 6 19.52 -6.02 -14.08
N PRO A 7 19.92 -6.60 -12.94
CA PRO A 7 19.33 -6.28 -11.65
C PRO A 7 19.65 -4.84 -11.26
N VAL A 8 18.62 -4.09 -10.84
CA VAL A 8 18.76 -2.73 -10.35
C VAL A 8 18.77 -2.69 -8.84
N GLY A 9 17.93 -3.53 -8.22
CA GLY A 9 17.84 -3.62 -6.77
C GLY A 9 16.56 -4.30 -6.34
N ASN A 10 16.40 -4.42 -5.02
CA ASN A 10 15.26 -5.04 -4.41
C ASN A 10 14.69 -4.19 -3.28
N VAL A 11 13.39 -4.36 -3.02
CA VAL A 11 12.66 -3.65 -1.97
C VAL A 11 11.94 -4.69 -1.13
N LYS A 12 12.28 -4.74 0.16
CA LYS A 12 11.55 -5.58 1.11
C LYS A 12 10.16 -5.00 1.34
N ILE A 13 9.15 -5.85 1.20
CA ILE A 13 7.75 -5.52 1.51
C ILE A 13 7.29 -6.37 2.69
N GLU A 14 6.12 -6.06 3.24
CA GLU A 14 5.59 -6.74 4.44
C GLU A 14 5.61 -8.26 4.33
N ASN A 15 5.23 -8.79 3.16
CA ASN A 15 5.04 -10.23 2.93
C ASN A 15 6.06 -10.81 1.93
N GLY A 16 7.24 -10.19 1.76
CA GLY A 16 8.25 -10.68 0.83
C GLY A 16 9.17 -9.61 0.24
N LEU A 17 9.48 -9.76 -1.04
CA LEU A 17 10.47 -8.93 -1.75
C LEU A 17 9.94 -8.53 -3.13
N VAL A 18 10.19 -7.30 -3.54
CA VAL A 18 10.06 -6.88 -4.93
C VAL A 18 11.46 -6.73 -5.52
N ASP A 19 11.79 -7.56 -6.51
CA ASP A 19 13.02 -7.47 -7.29
C ASP A 19 12.77 -6.73 -8.60
N VAL A 20 13.65 -5.78 -8.92
CA VAL A 20 13.52 -4.92 -10.11
C VAL A 20 14.72 -5.12 -11.02
N ARG A 21 14.45 -5.47 -12.28
CA ARG A 21 15.47 -5.67 -13.31
C ARG A 21 15.11 -4.91 -14.59
N VAL A 22 16.10 -4.59 -15.42
CA VAL A 22 15.95 -3.81 -16.66
C VAL A 22 16.52 -4.59 -17.86
N ASP A 23 15.80 -4.64 -18.97
CA ASP A 23 16.37 -5.10 -20.25
C ASP A 23 17.24 -3.98 -20.81
N PRO A 24 18.57 -4.17 -20.94
CA PRO A 24 19.47 -3.11 -21.39
C PRO A 24 19.26 -2.70 -22.86
N ARG A 25 18.50 -3.47 -23.66
CA ARG A 25 18.26 -3.19 -25.08
C ARG A 25 17.01 -2.35 -25.31
N THR A 26 15.97 -2.59 -24.53
CA THR A 26 14.65 -1.95 -24.71
C THR A 26 14.34 -0.95 -23.61
N GLY A 27 15.07 -0.99 -22.49
CA GLY A 27 14.77 -0.22 -21.28
C GLY A 27 13.53 -0.72 -20.53
N PHE A 28 12.96 -1.86 -20.93
CA PHE A 28 11.79 -2.43 -20.27
C PHE A 28 12.18 -2.89 -18.86
N VAL A 29 11.29 -2.64 -17.91
CA VAL A 29 11.50 -3.00 -16.51
C VAL A 29 10.66 -4.21 -16.17
N VAL A 30 11.27 -5.19 -15.53
CA VAL A 30 10.58 -6.33 -14.94
C VAL A 30 10.60 -6.15 -13.43
N ALA A 31 9.40 -6.07 -12.85
CA ALA A 31 9.21 -6.09 -11.41
C ALA A 31 8.64 -7.45 -11.03
N THR A 32 9.35 -8.16 -10.16
CA THR A 32 9.01 -9.50 -9.71
C THR A 32 8.75 -9.46 -8.21
N ILE A 33 7.60 -9.98 -7.79
CA ILE A 33 7.22 -10.08 -6.38
C ILE A 33 7.44 -11.52 -5.96
N GLU A 34 8.29 -11.71 -4.95
CA GLU A 34 8.53 -12.98 -4.28
C GLU A 34 7.86 -12.95 -2.91
N ASP A 35 7.26 -14.08 -2.52
CA ASP A 35 6.73 -14.28 -1.16
C ASP A 35 7.87 -14.47 -0.14
N GLU A 36 7.53 -14.57 1.15
CA GLU A 36 8.51 -14.77 2.23
C GLU A 36 9.38 -16.04 2.08
N ARG A 37 8.95 -17.00 1.24
CA ARG A 37 9.66 -18.25 0.97
C ARG A 37 10.49 -18.18 -0.31
N GLY A 38 10.60 -16.99 -0.92
CA GLY A 38 11.31 -16.78 -2.19
C GLY A 38 10.57 -17.34 -3.40
N ARG A 39 9.26 -17.63 -3.29
CA ARG A 39 8.47 -18.12 -4.43
C ARG A 39 7.87 -16.95 -5.18
N LEU A 40 7.86 -17.05 -6.50
CA LEU A 40 7.22 -16.07 -7.37
C LEU A 40 5.72 -15.96 -7.03
N ALA A 41 5.31 -14.80 -6.52
CA ALA A 41 3.91 -14.45 -6.27
C ALA A 41 3.30 -13.72 -7.47
N ALA A 42 4.04 -12.80 -8.09
CA ALA A 42 3.61 -12.05 -9.26
C ALA A 42 4.80 -11.50 -10.06
N SER A 43 4.58 -11.17 -11.33
CA SER A 43 5.57 -10.44 -12.14
C SER A 43 4.85 -9.50 -13.12
N ALA A 44 5.46 -8.35 -13.37
CA ALA A 44 4.97 -7.37 -14.33
C ALA A 44 6.13 -6.88 -15.21
N VAL A 45 5.86 -6.79 -16.52
CA VAL A 45 6.76 -6.15 -17.49
C VAL A 45 6.20 -4.77 -17.80
N LEU A 46 7.03 -3.75 -17.66
CA LEU A 46 6.67 -2.34 -17.77
C LEU A 46 7.50 -1.66 -18.85
N THR A 47 6.85 -0.90 -19.72
CA THR A 47 7.55 -0.03 -20.67
C THR A 47 8.18 1.16 -19.94
N PRO A 48 9.21 1.81 -20.49
CA PRO A 48 9.84 2.98 -19.87
C PRO A 48 8.85 4.10 -19.50
N GLU A 49 7.85 4.35 -20.34
CA GLU A 49 6.81 5.35 -20.11
C GLU A 49 5.90 4.95 -18.94
N SER A 50 5.55 3.67 -18.87
CA SER A 50 4.72 3.12 -17.79
C SER A 50 5.44 3.18 -16.45
N VAL A 51 6.76 2.96 -16.45
CA VAL A 51 7.61 3.08 -15.25
C VAL A 51 7.62 4.52 -14.76
N LEU A 52 7.86 5.49 -15.65
CA LEU A 52 7.87 6.91 -15.28
C LEU A 52 6.54 7.35 -14.68
N GLU A 53 5.42 6.94 -15.29
CA GLU A 53 4.08 7.25 -14.79
C GLU A 53 3.81 6.55 -13.44
N LEU A 54 4.21 5.29 -13.29
CA LEU A 54 4.10 4.56 -12.03
C LEU A 54 4.89 5.25 -10.91
N THR A 55 6.13 5.66 -11.16
CA THR A 55 6.95 6.39 -10.18
C THR A 55 6.30 7.69 -9.74
N LYS A 56 5.72 8.48 -10.66
CA LYS A 56 4.98 9.71 -10.33
C LYS A 56 3.79 9.42 -9.42
N ARG A 57 3.03 8.36 -9.70
CA ARG A 57 1.88 7.95 -8.87
C ARG A 57 2.32 7.48 -7.50
N MET A 58 3.40 6.70 -7.40
CA MET A 58 3.97 6.27 -6.12
C MET A 58 4.45 7.44 -5.28
N ALA A 59 5.16 8.41 -5.88
CA ALA A 59 5.59 9.62 -5.18
C ALA A 59 4.39 10.43 -4.65
N ARG A 60 3.36 10.60 -5.47
CA ARG A 60 2.12 11.26 -5.05
C ARG A 60 1.43 10.50 -3.92
N ALA A 61 1.32 9.17 -4.02
CA ALA A 61 0.73 8.34 -2.98
C ALA A 61 1.48 8.47 -1.65
N SER A 62 2.81 8.45 -1.69
CA SER A 62 3.66 8.66 -0.50
C SER A 62 3.41 10.03 0.14
N ALA A 63 3.27 11.08 -0.66
CA ALA A 63 3.01 12.42 -0.16
C ALA A 63 1.63 12.58 0.51
N ILE A 64 0.58 11.94 -0.02
CA ILE A 64 -0.80 12.10 0.50
C ILE A 64 -1.19 11.09 1.58
N ALA A 65 -0.49 9.94 1.67
CA ALA A 65 -0.84 8.85 2.59
C ALA A 65 -0.95 9.28 4.07
N PRO A 66 -0.04 10.12 4.64
CA PRO A 66 -0.15 10.54 6.04
C PRO A 66 -1.44 11.33 6.31
N SER A 67 -1.83 12.21 5.39
CA SER A 67 -3.04 13.03 5.52
C SER A 67 -4.30 12.16 5.46
N ILE A 68 -4.33 11.18 4.55
CA ILE A 68 -5.43 10.22 4.46
C ILE A 68 -5.56 9.41 5.76
N LYS A 69 -4.43 8.93 6.30
CA LYS A 69 -4.40 8.19 7.57
C LYS A 69 -4.93 9.03 8.73
N ALA A 70 -4.45 10.28 8.87
CA ALA A 70 -4.90 11.18 9.93
C ALA A 70 -6.42 11.47 9.84
N ALA A 71 -6.92 11.74 8.64
CA ALA A 71 -8.36 11.95 8.42
C ALA A 71 -9.19 10.72 8.80
N HIS A 72 -8.70 9.51 8.49
CA HIS A 72 -9.35 8.28 8.90
C HIS A 72 -9.39 8.12 10.43
N GLU A 73 -8.27 8.35 11.12
CA GLU A 73 -8.19 8.27 12.58
C GLU A 73 -9.12 9.27 13.28
N VAL A 74 -9.25 10.49 12.74
CA VAL A 74 -10.22 11.48 13.24
C VAL A 74 -11.66 10.96 13.12
N ARG A 75 -12.00 10.37 11.96
CA ARG A 75 -13.34 9.78 11.74
C ARG A 75 -13.62 8.63 12.71
N MET A 76 -12.65 7.76 12.95
CA MET A 76 -12.81 6.64 13.88
C MET A 76 -12.99 7.11 15.33
N ARG A 77 -12.26 8.15 15.76
CA ARG A 77 -12.46 8.77 17.08
C ARG A 77 -13.84 9.41 17.22
N ALA A 78 -14.28 10.15 16.21
CA ALA A 78 -15.61 10.76 16.21
C ALA A 78 -16.72 9.71 16.30
N ARG A 79 -16.57 8.60 15.57
CA ARG A 79 -17.49 7.46 15.64
C ARG A 79 -17.53 6.86 17.05
N ALA A 80 -16.39 6.55 17.64
CA ALA A 80 -16.33 5.99 19.00
C ALA A 80 -17.00 6.92 20.02
N THR A 81 -16.77 8.24 19.93
CA THR A 81 -17.43 9.22 20.81
C THR A 81 -18.96 9.23 20.65
N ALA A 82 -19.45 9.07 19.42
CA ALA A 82 -20.89 8.99 19.15
C ALA A 82 -21.50 7.71 19.72
N GLU A 83 -20.83 6.56 19.54
CA GLU A 83 -21.24 5.26 20.12
C GLU A 83 -21.28 5.33 21.66
N ASP A 84 -20.23 5.84 22.31
CA ASP A 84 -20.17 6.05 23.77
C ASP A 84 -21.29 6.98 24.28
N THR A 85 -21.62 8.01 23.51
CA THR A 85 -22.67 8.96 23.85
C THR A 85 -24.04 8.30 23.76
N TYR A 86 -24.27 7.50 22.71
CA TYR A 86 -25.50 6.73 22.56
C TYR A 86 -25.69 5.75 23.73
N ASP A 87 -24.66 4.98 24.06
CA ASP A 87 -24.71 4.02 25.16
C ASP A 87 -24.98 4.71 26.51
N ARG A 88 -24.38 5.88 26.75
CA ARG A 88 -24.67 6.67 27.95
C ARG A 88 -26.13 7.12 28.00
N ILE A 89 -26.68 7.59 26.88
CA ILE A 89 -28.09 8.03 26.80
C ILE A 89 -29.03 6.86 27.05
N VAL A 90 -28.80 5.72 26.38
CA VAL A 90 -29.63 4.52 26.53
C VAL A 90 -29.54 3.97 27.96
N ASN A 91 -28.34 3.84 28.52
CA ASN A 91 -28.16 3.37 29.90
C ASN A 91 -28.83 4.29 30.92
N ARG A 92 -28.85 5.61 30.68
CA ARG A 92 -29.59 6.55 31.54
C ARG A 92 -31.10 6.40 31.37
N ALA A 93 -31.58 6.21 30.15
CA ALA A 93 -33.02 6.08 29.86
C ALA A 93 -33.61 4.75 30.34
N VAL A 94 -32.83 3.66 30.26
CA VAL A 94 -33.26 2.30 30.65
C VAL A 94 -32.93 2.01 32.12
N GLY A 95 -31.74 2.41 32.59
CA GLY A 95 -31.26 2.17 33.96
C GLY A 95 -31.80 3.15 35.01
N GLY A 96 -32.37 4.28 34.59
CA GLY A 96 -33.03 5.27 35.46
C GLY A 96 -34.51 4.97 35.74
N VAL A 97 -35.06 3.87 35.22
CA VAL A 97 -36.41 3.39 35.55
C VAL A 97 -36.31 2.47 36.77
N ARG A 98 -36.09 3.06 37.95
CA ARG A 98 -36.40 2.47 39.26
C ARG A 98 -36.59 3.59 40.28
#